data_AF-A0A1W9LEI5-F1
#
_entry.id   AF-A0A1W9LEI5-F1
#
_cell.length_a   1.000
_cell.length_b   1.000
_cell.length_c   1.000
_cell.angle_alpha   90.00
_cell.angle_beta   90.00
_cell.angle_gamma   90.00
#
_symmetry.space_group_name_H-M   'P 1'
#
loop_
_entity.id
_entity.type
_entity.pdbx_description
1 polymer ?
#
loop_
_entity_poly.entity_id
_entity_poly.type
_entity_poly.pdbx_seq_one_letter_code
_entity_poly.pdbx_strand_id
1 'polypeptide(L)' 'MANGKHKGGDIMSSWKCKNCGYTLEADAPPNECPSCKEKCEFLDNTCYTPDCQIEGVDPRIK' A
#
# COMPACT_ATOMS: atom_id res chain seq x y z
N MET A 1 -14.47 21.57 14.25
CA MET A 1 -13.90 20.69 15.30
C MET A 1 -13.34 19.44 14.63
N ALA A 2 -12.09 19.49 14.16
CA ALA A 2 -11.41 18.32 13.59
C ALA A 2 -10.84 17.48 14.74
N ASN A 3 -11.66 16.61 15.29
CA ASN A 3 -11.26 15.72 16.38
C ASN A 3 -10.89 14.36 15.81
N GLY A 4 -9.57 14.14 15.73
CA GLY A 4 -8.83 12.90 16.00
C GLY A 4 -9.35 11.56 15.48
N LYS A 5 -8.47 10.83 14.80
CA LYS A 5 -7.65 9.77 15.43
C LYS A 5 -6.76 9.06 14.38
N HIS A 6 -5.59 9.64 14.05
CA HIS A 6 -4.49 8.78 13.60
C HIS A 6 -3.97 8.07 14.84
N LYS A 7 -4.51 6.88 15.11
CA LYS A 7 -3.96 5.96 16.11
C LYS A 7 -2.55 5.62 15.64
N GLY A 8 -1.55 6.17 16.34
CA GLY A 8 -0.25 5.54 16.40
C GLY A 8 -0.40 4.16 17.04
N GLY A 9 0.07 3.15 16.34
CA GLY A 9 0.14 1.76 16.74
C GLY A 9 0.56 1.01 15.49
N ASP A 10 1.86 0.72 15.38
CA ASP A 10 2.52 0.00 14.30
C ASP A 10 2.24 0.49 12.86
N ILE A 11 3.03 1.46 12.39
CA ILE A 11 3.24 1.65 10.94
C ILE A 11 4.04 0.45 10.39
N MET A 12 3.39 -0.70 10.21
CA MET A 12 4.01 -1.78 9.46
C MET A 12 4.16 -1.32 8.01
N SER A 13 5.39 -1.32 7.50
CA SER A 13 5.62 -1.01 6.10
C SER A 13 4.95 -2.04 5.21
N SER A 14 4.13 -1.58 4.28
CA SER A 14 3.44 -2.42 3.33
C SER A 14 4.23 -2.42 2.03
N TRP A 15 4.78 -3.57 1.67
CA TRP A 15 5.64 -3.75 0.52
C TRP A 15 4.84 -4.42 -0.60
N LYS A 16 4.81 -3.81 -1.79
CA LYS A 16 4.19 -4.37 -2.98
C LYS A 16 5.24 -4.81 -3.98
N CYS A 17 5.23 -6.09 -4.34
CA CYS A 17 6.07 -6.64 -5.39
C CYS A 17 5.75 -5.98 -6.73
N LYS A 18 6.76 -5.41 -7.38
CA LYS A 18 6.63 -4.77 -8.69
C LYS A 18 6.42 -5.77 -9.84
N ASN A 19 6.86 -7.01 -9.66
CA ASN A 19 6.76 -8.07 -10.68
C ASN A 19 5.34 -8.67 -10.72
N CYS A 20 4.85 -9.19 -9.59
CA CYS A 20 3.57 -9.90 -9.52
C CYS A 20 2.44 -9.13 -8.83
N GLY A 21 2.72 -8.00 -8.18
CA GLY A 21 1.72 -7.22 -7.43
C GLY A 21 1.40 -7.76 -6.02
N TYR A 22 2.08 -8.81 -5.56
CA TYR A 22 1.92 -9.36 -4.21
C TYR A 22 2.25 -8.32 -3.14
N THR A 23 1.41 -8.18 -2.12
CA THR A 23 1.61 -7.22 -1.02
C THR A 23 1.92 -7.99 0.26
N LEU A 24 2.92 -7.53 1.02
CA LEU A 24 3.24 -8.05 2.34
C LEU A 24 3.50 -6.91 3.33
N GLU A 25 3.18 -7.15 4.60
CA GLU A 25 3.42 -6.21 5.70
C GLU A 25 4.68 -6.65 6.46
N ALA A 26 5.74 -5.83 6.40
CA ALA A 26 7.02 -6.12 7.02
C ALA A 26 7.80 -4.82 7.27
N ASP A 27 8.71 -4.82 8.25
CA ASP A 27 9.60 -3.67 8.49
C ASP A 27 10.54 -3.38 7.30
N ALA A 28 10.96 -4.45 6.60
CA ALA A 28 11.82 -4.38 5.43
C ALA A 28 11.38 -5.40 4.34
N PRO A 29 11.64 -5.12 3.06
CA PRO A 29 11.27 -6.03 1.98
C PRO A 29 12.25 -7.20 1.89
N PRO A 30 11.78 -8.41 1.54
CA PRO A 30 12.65 -9.55 1.31
C PRO A 30 13.40 -9.41 -0.02
N ASN A 31 14.57 -10.06 -0.12
CA ASN A 31 15.32 -10.14 -1.39
C ASN A 31 14.58 -10.94 -2.48
N GLU A 32 13.73 -11.88 -2.06
CA GLU A 32 12.97 -12.76 -2.94
C GLU A 32 11.49 -12.69 -2.58
N CYS A 33 10.63 -12.60 -3.59
CA CYS A 33 9.20 -12.51 -3.36
C CYS A 33 8.63 -13.88 -3.00
N PRO A 34 7.86 -14.04 -1.90
CA PRO A 34 7.31 -15.34 -1.52
C PRO A 34 6.21 -15.83 -2.48
N SER A 35 5.63 -14.92 -3.28
CA SER A 35 4.58 -15.25 -4.25
C SER A 35 5.15 -15.77 -5.57
N CYS A 36 6.06 -15.02 -6.21
CA CYS A 36 6.66 -15.44 -7.49
C CYS A 36 8.01 -16.17 -7.33
N LYS A 37 8.62 -16.15 -6.14
CA LYS A 37 9.90 -16.79 -5.83
C LYS A 37 11.07 -16.31 -6.70
N GLU A 38 11.00 -15.06 -7.13
CA GLU A 38 12.03 -14.39 -7.91
C GLU A 38 12.59 -13.18 -7.14
N LYS A 39 13.79 -12.73 -7.53
CA LYS A 39 14.37 -11.48 -7.02
C LYS A 39 13.60 -10.30 -7.59
N CYS A 40 12.83 -9.63 -6.75
CA CYS A 40 11.93 -8.55 -7.14
C CYS A 40 12.24 -7.28 -6.35
N GLU A 41 12.03 -6.13 -6.99
CA GLU A 41 11.97 -4.85 -6.28
C GLU A 41 10.60 -4.69 -5.62
N PHE A 42 10.61 -4.35 -4.34
CA PHE A 42 9.41 -4.09 -3.56
C PHE A 42 9.23 -2.58 -3.39
N LEU A 43 8.05 -2.11 -3.75
CA LEU A 43 7.65 -0.72 -3.59
C LEU A 43 6.96 -0.59 -2.24
N ASP A 44 7.41 0.35 -1.40
CA ASP A 44 6.67 0.75 -0.22
C ASP A 44 5.35 1.40 -0.68
N ASN A 45 4.23 0.76 -0.33
CA ASN A 45 2.88 1.24 -0.59
C ASN A 45 2.22 1.79 0.67
N THR A 46 2.97 1.98 1.76
CA THR A 46 2.42 2.69 2.92
C THR A 46 1.89 4.02 2.42
N CYS A 47 0.61 4.22 2.70
CA CYS A 47 -0.27 5.16 2.03
C CYS A 47 0.26 6.61 2.11
N TYR A 48 1.14 6.99 1.18
CA TYR A 48 1.69 8.34 1.04
C TYR A 48 0.98 9.17 -0.02
N THR A 49 -0.03 8.59 -0.69
CA THR A 49 -1.03 9.37 -1.40
C THR A 49 -2.26 9.47 -0.50
N PRO A 50 -2.45 10.59 0.23
CA PRO A 50 -3.73 10.91 0.88
C PRO A 50 -4.92 10.99 -0.10
N ASP A 51 -4.67 10.76 -1.39
CA ASP A 51 -5.63 10.81 -2.49
C ASP A 51 -6.20 9.44 -2.91
N CYS A 52 -5.74 8.33 -2.31
CA CYS A 52 -6.29 7.00 -2.69
C CYS A 52 -7.76 6.80 -2.28
N GLN A 53 -8.42 7.83 -1.71
CA GLN A 53 -9.84 7.85 -1.37
C GLN A 53 -10.57 9.14 -1.78
N ILE A 54 -10.27 9.75 -2.93
CA ILE A 54 -11.10 10.87 -3.45
C ILE A 54 -12.00 10.38 -4.60
N GLU A 55 -13.13 9.83 -4.17
CA GLU A 55 -14.49 9.96 -4.72
C GLU A 55 -14.68 10.46 -6.17
N GLY A 56 -15.50 9.72 -6.93
CA GLY A 56 -16.26 10.28 -8.04
C GLY A 56 -16.76 9.23 -9.04
N VAL A 57 -17.93 8.64 -8.79
CA VAL A 57 -18.70 8.08 -9.91
C VAL A 57 -19.05 9.26 -10.83
N ASP A 58 -18.58 9.21 -12.09
CA ASP A 58 -18.87 10.23 -13.09
C ASP A 58 -20.39 10.27 -13.37
N PRO A 59 -21.08 11.41 -13.17
CA PRO A 59 -22.53 11.52 -13.36
C PRO A 59 -22.99 11.44 -14.83
N ARG A 60 -22.08 11.31 -15.81
CA ARG A 60 -22.44 10.99 -17.21
C ARG A 60 -22.80 9.52 -17.41
N ILE A 61 -22.62 8.68 -16.39
CA ILE A 61 -23.20 7.34 -16.33
C ILE A 61 -24.63 7.48 -15.76
N LYS A 62 -25.48 8.24 -16.47
CA LYS A 62 -26.93 8.32 -16.29
C LYS A 62 -27.62 7.92 -17.59
#